data_AF-A0A8J8GL16-F1
#
_entry.id   AF-A0A8J8GL16-F1
#
_cell.length_a   1.000
_cell.length_b   1.000
_cell.length_c   1.000
_cell.angle_alpha   90.00
_cell.angle_beta   90.00
_cell.angle_gamma   90.00
#
_symmetry.space_group_name_H-M   'P 1'
#
loop_
_entity.id
_entity.type
_entity.pdbx_description
1 polymer ?
#
loop_
_entity_poly.entity_id
_entity_poly.type
_entity_poly.pdbx_seq_one_letter_code
_entity_poly.pdbx_strand_id
1 'polypeptide(L)'
;MSDDYYTKGDFVDDLEVDASRFDTDPDEETIETVVSNVEDRNIDVHVFDDGDEAREHLREQIPDGATVMDGHSTTLEEIGFTDDLEDGDGFDYLSHRIQGTDDDDDRAEARREATTADVFFDSVNAIAESGELLGANALGNGVGAWAFGAKNLVLVGSTNKIVADFEAAVERVREYAYPLEDARAQEVYGQGSVVGKLVSMEYERVDDRTQLVLLEGDHGF
;
A
#
# COMPACT_ATOMS: atom_id res chain seq x y z
N MET A 1 -5.02 12.29 14.12
CA MET A 1 -5.90 11.33 13.43
C MET A 1 -7.25 12.01 13.33
N SER A 2 -7.66 12.40 12.12
CA SER A 2 -9.04 12.80 11.89
C SER A 2 -9.95 11.64 12.29
N ASP A 3 -11.16 11.92 12.76
CA ASP A 3 -12.16 10.90 13.12
C ASP A 3 -12.77 10.22 11.86
N ASP A 4 -12.09 10.28 10.71
CA ASP A 4 -12.66 10.02 9.37
C ASP A 4 -12.08 8.79 8.65
N TYR A 5 -11.08 8.09 9.24
CA TYR A 5 -10.49 6.87 8.64
C TYR A 5 -10.93 5.60 9.35
N TYR A 6 -11.09 4.53 8.56
CA TYR A 6 -11.43 3.20 9.06
C TYR A 6 -10.18 2.32 9.12
N THR A 7 -10.06 1.60 10.22
CA THR A 7 -9.02 0.60 10.49
C THR A 7 -9.62 -0.80 10.42
N LYS A 8 -8.78 -1.84 10.46
CA LYS A 8 -9.31 -3.22 10.46
C LYS A 8 -10.14 -3.51 11.72
N GLY A 9 -9.85 -2.83 12.83
CA GLY A 9 -10.58 -2.98 14.09
C GLY A 9 -12.05 -2.62 13.98
N ASP A 10 -12.42 -1.82 12.97
CA ASP A 10 -13.80 -1.43 12.69
C ASP A 10 -14.62 -2.54 12.01
N PHE A 11 -13.97 -3.56 11.44
CA PHE A 11 -14.63 -4.57 10.60
C PHE A 11 -14.33 -6.01 11.00
N VAL A 12 -13.16 -6.30 11.59
CA VAL A 12 -12.66 -7.67 11.76
C VAL A 12 -13.58 -8.56 12.60
N ASP A 13 -14.26 -8.00 13.60
CA ASP A 13 -15.17 -8.74 14.49
C ASP A 13 -16.53 -9.08 13.83
N ASP A 14 -16.92 -8.33 12.78
CA ASP A 14 -18.20 -8.48 12.08
C ASP A 14 -18.08 -9.32 10.80
N LEU A 15 -16.86 -9.68 10.40
CA LEU A 15 -16.58 -10.44 9.17
C LEU A 15 -16.09 -11.86 9.49
N GLU A 16 -16.41 -12.82 8.62
CA GLU A 16 -15.89 -14.19 8.69
C GLU A 16 -14.47 -14.27 8.10
N VAL A 17 -13.48 -13.67 8.79
CA VAL A 17 -12.06 -13.66 8.39
C VAL A 17 -11.17 -14.39 9.42
N ASP A 18 -10.10 -15.04 8.97
CA ASP A 18 -9.16 -15.77 9.85
C ASP A 18 -7.95 -14.91 10.23
N ALA A 19 -8.15 -13.97 11.15
CA ALA A 19 -7.08 -13.11 11.67
C ALA A 19 -5.93 -13.92 12.30
N SER A 20 -6.24 -15.06 12.94
CA SER A 20 -5.22 -15.92 13.56
C SER A 20 -4.23 -16.53 12.57
N ARG A 21 -4.59 -16.53 11.28
CA ARG A 21 -3.76 -17.00 10.18
C ARG A 21 -3.09 -15.86 9.40
N PHE A 22 -3.78 -14.74 9.24
CA PHE A 22 -3.42 -13.71 8.26
C PHE A 22 -3.05 -12.35 8.87
N ASP A 23 -3.14 -12.23 10.19
CA ASP A 23 -2.90 -10.99 10.92
C ASP A 23 -2.20 -11.28 12.25
N THR A 24 -0.95 -11.72 12.14
CA THR A 24 -0.14 -12.16 13.27
C THR A 24 1.22 -11.49 13.23
N ASP A 25 1.71 -11.04 14.38
CA ASP A 25 3.07 -10.51 14.48
C ASP A 25 4.09 -11.65 14.40
N PRO A 26 4.99 -11.65 13.38
CA PRO A 26 6.09 -12.59 13.31
C PRO A 26 7.16 -12.27 14.37
N ASP A 27 8.04 -13.24 14.64
CA ASP A 27 9.22 -12.98 15.45
C ASP A 27 10.32 -12.23 14.67
N GLU A 28 11.30 -11.70 15.41
CA GLU A 28 12.41 -10.91 14.87
C GLU A 28 13.23 -11.70 13.82
N GLU A 29 13.40 -13.02 14.00
CA GLU A 29 14.15 -13.87 13.04
C GLU A 29 13.40 -13.99 11.71
N THR A 30 12.06 -14.13 11.75
CA THR A 30 11.23 -14.10 10.55
C THR A 30 11.31 -12.74 9.86
N ILE A 31 11.23 -11.62 10.59
CA ILE A 31 11.32 -10.27 10.02
C ILE A 31 12.67 -10.08 9.32
N GLU A 32 13.78 -10.40 9.98
CA GLU A 32 15.13 -10.33 9.40
C GLU A 32 15.26 -11.18 8.12
N THR A 33 14.67 -12.38 8.12
CA THR A 33 14.67 -13.27 6.96
C THR A 33 13.88 -12.67 5.79
N VAL A 34 12.69 -12.12 6.06
CA VAL A 34 11.87 -11.47 5.03
C VAL A 34 12.57 -10.25 4.46
N VAL A 35 13.16 -9.39 5.31
CA VAL A 35 13.94 -8.22 4.89
C VAL A 35 15.04 -8.66 3.91
N SER A 36 15.87 -9.63 4.29
CA SER A 36 16.95 -10.13 3.43
C SER A 36 16.41 -10.69 2.10
N ASN A 37 15.28 -11.40 2.12
CA ASN A 37 14.69 -12.00 0.93
C ASN A 37 14.09 -10.96 -0.02
N VAL A 38 13.54 -9.85 0.51
CA VAL A 38 13.04 -8.72 -0.28
C VAL A 38 14.21 -7.93 -0.87
N GLU A 39 15.27 -7.68 -0.10
CA GLU A 39 16.49 -7.01 -0.57
C GLU A 39 17.20 -7.80 -1.68
N ASP A 40 17.25 -9.13 -1.58
CA ASP A 40 17.79 -10.02 -2.63
C ASP A 40 17.02 -9.89 -3.97
N ARG A 41 15.83 -9.30 -3.94
CA ARG A 41 14.97 -9.00 -5.10
C ARG A 41 15.15 -7.58 -5.62
N ASN A 42 16.19 -6.88 -5.16
CA ASN A 42 16.55 -5.51 -5.53
C ASN A 42 15.50 -4.47 -5.09
N ILE A 43 14.89 -4.69 -3.93
CA ILE A 43 13.91 -3.79 -3.32
C ILE A 43 14.49 -3.35 -1.99
N ASP A 44 14.72 -2.05 -1.80
CA ASP A 44 15.22 -1.52 -0.53
C ASP A 44 14.17 -1.71 0.57
N VAL A 45 14.61 -2.05 1.79
CA VAL A 45 13.68 -2.24 2.92
C VAL A 45 14.07 -1.34 4.09
N HIS A 46 13.10 -0.61 4.61
CA HIS A 46 13.24 0.24 5.78
C HIS A 46 12.25 -0.20 6.85
N VAL A 47 12.75 -0.75 7.96
CA VAL A 47 11.92 -1.22 9.08
C VAL A 47 11.82 -0.12 10.14
N PHE A 48 10.61 0.13 10.63
CA PHE A 48 10.31 1.11 11.66
C PHE A 48 9.42 0.51 12.75
N ASP A 49 9.72 0.79 14.00
CA ASP A 49 8.88 0.48 15.17
C ASP A 49 7.95 1.65 15.57
N ASP A 50 8.13 2.82 14.93
CA ASP A 50 7.38 4.03 15.18
C ASP A 50 6.78 4.61 13.89
N GLY A 51 5.48 4.89 13.93
CA GLY A 51 4.74 5.43 12.79
C GLY A 51 5.13 6.86 12.41
N ASP A 52 5.56 7.69 13.36
CA ASP A 52 6.02 9.05 13.09
C ASP A 52 7.39 9.03 12.38
N GLU A 53 8.29 8.12 12.75
CA GLU A 53 9.58 7.91 12.06
C GLU A 53 9.37 7.39 10.63
N ALA A 54 8.48 6.41 10.44
CA ALA A 54 8.10 5.94 9.11
C ALA A 54 7.51 7.08 8.25
N ARG A 55 6.61 7.87 8.84
CA ARG A 55 6.00 9.04 8.18
C ARG A 55 7.04 10.11 7.80
N GLU A 56 8.01 10.38 8.67
CA GLU A 56 9.13 11.28 8.35
C GLU A 56 9.93 10.76 7.16
N HIS A 57 10.31 9.48 7.18
CA HIS A 57 11.02 8.85 6.07
C HIS A 57 10.25 8.95 4.75
N LEU A 58 8.92 8.71 4.75
CA LEU A 58 8.07 8.82 3.56
C LEU A 58 8.06 10.25 2.97
N ARG A 59 8.07 11.29 3.82
CA ARG A 59 8.17 12.69 3.36
C ARG A 59 9.50 12.97 2.67
N GLU A 60 10.59 12.40 3.15
CA GLU A 60 11.92 12.55 2.54
C GLU A 60 11.99 11.95 1.13
N GLN A 61 11.07 11.04 0.78
CA GLN A 61 11.00 10.42 -0.54
C GLN A 61 10.39 11.35 -1.61
N ILE A 62 9.85 12.52 -1.24
CA ILE A 62 9.19 13.44 -2.15
C ILE A 62 10.15 14.58 -2.55
N PRO A 63 10.69 14.58 -3.79
CA PRO A 63 11.49 15.69 -4.26
C PRO A 63 10.67 16.98 -4.44
N ASP A 64 11.29 18.13 -4.25
CA ASP A 64 10.69 19.43 -4.55
C ASP A 64 10.18 19.49 -6.01
N GLY A 65 8.90 19.83 -6.17
CA GLY A 65 8.21 19.96 -7.45
C GLY A 65 7.86 18.64 -8.12
N ALA A 66 8.03 17.49 -7.45
CA ALA A 66 7.63 16.19 -7.95
C ALA A 66 6.11 16.07 -8.10
N THR A 67 5.68 15.21 -9.02
CA THR A 67 4.30 14.71 -9.06
C THR A 67 4.17 13.51 -8.11
N VAL A 68 3.15 13.52 -7.27
CA VAL A 68 2.92 12.49 -6.25
C VAL A 68 1.52 11.91 -6.43
N MET A 69 1.42 10.59 -6.31
CA MET A 69 0.15 9.88 -6.27
C MET A 69 0.21 8.77 -5.22
N ASP A 70 -0.92 8.39 -4.67
CA ASP A 70 -1.05 7.20 -3.84
C ASP A 70 -2.13 6.24 -4.36
N GLY A 71 -2.04 4.97 -3.96
CA GLY A 71 -3.00 3.91 -4.30
C GLY A 71 -4.23 3.81 -3.38
N HIS A 72 -4.38 4.73 -2.42
CA HIS A 72 -5.09 4.55 -1.15
C HIS A 72 -4.49 3.44 -0.27
N SER A 73 -4.25 3.75 1.00
CA SER A 73 -3.62 2.84 1.95
C SER A 73 -4.07 3.16 3.36
N THR A 74 -4.74 2.23 4.02
CA THR A 74 -5.07 2.35 5.45
C THR A 74 -3.82 2.49 6.31
N THR A 75 -2.70 1.87 5.92
CA THR A 75 -1.42 2.07 6.63
C THR A 75 -0.94 3.53 6.53
N LEU A 76 -1.08 4.18 5.37
CA LEU A 76 -0.73 5.60 5.22
C LEU A 76 -1.69 6.52 6.00
N GLU A 77 -2.97 6.17 6.04
CA GLU A 77 -4.00 6.87 6.82
C GLU A 77 -3.71 6.78 8.33
N GLU A 78 -3.40 5.58 8.83
CA GLU A 78 -3.14 5.33 10.25
C GLU A 78 -1.91 6.08 10.78
N ILE A 79 -0.85 6.18 9.99
CA ILE A 79 0.34 6.97 10.37
C ILE A 79 0.17 8.48 10.08
N GLY A 80 -0.95 8.88 9.46
CA GLY A 80 -1.25 10.27 9.12
C GLY A 80 -0.45 10.83 7.93
N PHE A 81 0.13 9.97 7.10
CA PHE A 81 0.84 10.40 5.89
C PHE A 81 -0.14 10.85 4.79
N THR A 82 -1.35 10.27 4.73
CA THR A 82 -2.39 10.74 3.81
C THR A 82 -2.71 12.23 4.02
N ASP A 83 -2.85 12.67 5.28
CA ASP A 83 -3.04 14.09 5.62
C ASP A 83 -1.87 14.96 5.10
N ASP A 84 -0.63 14.46 5.16
CA ASP A 84 0.53 15.20 4.64
C ASP A 84 0.49 15.38 3.13
N LEU A 85 -0.07 14.41 2.39
CA LEU A 85 -0.22 14.50 0.94
C LEU A 85 -1.35 15.47 0.58
N GLU A 86 -2.45 15.44 1.33
CA GLU A 86 -3.63 16.27 1.08
C GLU A 86 -3.38 17.75 1.38
N ASP A 87 -2.79 18.04 2.53
CA ASP A 87 -2.51 19.40 3.02
C ASP A 87 -1.11 19.91 2.65
N GLY A 88 -0.28 19.05 2.06
CA GLY A 88 1.11 19.33 1.73
C GLY A 88 1.30 20.37 0.63
N ASP A 89 2.44 21.07 0.70
CA ASP A 89 2.92 22.01 -0.31
C ASP A 89 4.28 21.55 -0.85
N GLY A 90 4.66 22.05 -2.02
CA GLY A 90 5.99 21.82 -2.60
C GLY A 90 6.05 20.64 -3.59
N PHE A 91 4.96 19.90 -3.76
CA PHE A 91 4.77 18.87 -4.80
C PHE A 91 3.38 19.00 -5.43
N ASP A 92 3.15 18.29 -6.53
CA ASP A 92 1.84 18.22 -7.22
C ASP A 92 1.16 16.90 -6.88
N TYR A 93 0.22 16.93 -5.92
CA TYR A 93 -0.55 15.75 -5.53
C TYR A 93 -1.70 15.49 -6.52
N LEU A 94 -1.52 14.46 -7.34
CA LEU A 94 -2.38 14.21 -8.51
C LEU A 94 -3.79 13.74 -8.14
N SER A 95 -4.01 13.26 -6.91
CA SER A 95 -5.33 12.89 -6.39
C SER A 95 -6.30 14.06 -6.43
N HIS A 96 -5.85 15.28 -6.08
CA HIS A 96 -6.66 16.50 -6.14
C HIS A 96 -7.24 16.75 -7.53
N ARG A 97 -6.43 16.53 -8.57
CA ARG A 97 -6.87 16.67 -9.97
C ARG A 97 -7.88 15.59 -10.37
N ILE A 98 -7.66 14.34 -9.97
CA ILE A 98 -8.56 13.22 -10.28
C ILE A 98 -9.93 13.43 -9.62
N GLN A 99 -9.95 13.82 -8.34
CA GLN A 99 -11.17 14.05 -7.58
C GLN A 99 -11.94 15.29 -8.07
N GLY A 100 -11.23 16.33 -8.51
CA GLY A 100 -11.82 17.54 -9.07
C GLY A 100 -12.28 17.44 -10.54
N THR A 101 -12.12 16.28 -11.19
CA THR A 101 -12.52 16.08 -12.59
C THR A 101 -13.89 15.39 -12.68
N ASP A 102 -14.88 16.10 -13.22
CA ASP A 102 -16.27 15.61 -13.35
C ASP A 102 -16.48 14.67 -14.53
N ASP A 103 -15.82 14.94 -15.67
CA ASP A 103 -15.98 14.14 -16.89
C ASP A 103 -15.26 12.79 -16.76
N ASP A 104 -15.96 11.70 -17.08
CA ASP A 104 -15.46 10.35 -16.86
C ASP A 104 -14.24 10.01 -17.73
N ASP A 105 -14.20 10.50 -18.97
CA ASP A 105 -13.09 10.22 -19.89
C ASP A 105 -11.85 11.03 -19.47
N ASP A 106 -12.04 12.31 -19.12
CA ASP A 106 -10.94 13.15 -18.62
C ASP A 106 -10.39 12.61 -17.28
N ARG A 107 -11.27 12.15 -16.39
CA ARG A 107 -10.86 11.54 -15.11
C ARG A 107 -10.13 10.22 -15.32
N ALA A 108 -10.54 9.42 -16.31
CA ALA A 108 -9.81 8.21 -16.68
C ALA A 108 -8.41 8.53 -17.22
N GLU A 109 -8.26 9.61 -17.99
CA GLU A 109 -6.94 10.05 -18.47
C GLU A 109 -6.06 10.57 -17.32
N ALA A 110 -6.62 11.36 -16.41
CA ALA A 110 -5.91 11.82 -15.21
C ALA A 110 -5.38 10.64 -14.36
N ARG A 111 -6.15 9.55 -14.23
CA ARG A 111 -5.68 8.32 -13.57
C ARG A 111 -4.53 7.63 -14.31
N ARG A 112 -4.54 7.62 -15.65
CA ARG A 112 -3.42 7.08 -16.45
C ARG A 112 -2.17 7.92 -16.26
N GLU A 113 -2.30 9.25 -16.31
CA GLU A 113 -1.19 10.17 -16.04
C GLU A 113 -0.61 9.95 -14.63
N ALA A 114 -1.49 9.84 -13.62
CA ALA A 114 -1.06 9.65 -12.23
C ALA A 114 -0.40 8.29 -11.94
N THR A 115 -0.66 7.28 -12.77
CA THR A 115 0.08 6.01 -12.72
C THR A 115 1.57 6.21 -13.02
N THR A 116 1.94 7.31 -13.68
CA THR A 116 3.32 7.66 -14.05
C THR A 116 3.95 8.76 -13.20
N ALA A 117 3.41 8.98 -11.99
CA ALA A 117 3.93 9.95 -11.04
C ALA A 117 5.45 9.76 -10.77
N ASP A 118 6.09 10.86 -10.37
CA ASP A 118 7.50 10.82 -9.94
C ASP A 118 7.67 9.96 -8.69
N VAL A 119 6.72 10.04 -7.77
CA VAL A 119 6.64 9.18 -6.58
C VAL A 119 5.22 8.61 -6.48
N PHE A 120 5.13 7.29 -6.36
CA PHE A 120 3.87 6.61 -6.13
C PHE A 120 3.93 5.83 -4.82
N PHE A 121 3.03 6.16 -3.89
CA PHE A 121 2.89 5.45 -2.62
C PHE A 121 1.78 4.40 -2.73
N ASP A 122 2.00 3.19 -2.27
CA ASP A 122 0.94 2.17 -2.25
C ASP A 122 1.11 1.21 -1.07
N SER A 123 0.06 0.49 -0.71
CA SER A 123 0.15 -0.56 0.31
C SER A 123 0.36 -1.94 -0.28
N VAL A 124 1.13 -2.76 0.42
CA VAL A 124 1.10 -4.22 0.19
C VAL A 124 -0.09 -4.83 0.93
N ASN A 125 -0.72 -5.81 0.28
CA ASN A 125 -1.77 -6.64 0.87
C ASN A 125 -1.22 -7.96 1.41
N ALA A 126 -0.02 -8.38 1.05
CA ALA A 126 0.66 -9.52 1.66
C ALA A 126 2.16 -9.48 1.33
N ILE A 127 2.95 -10.04 2.23
CA ILE A 127 4.39 -10.24 2.07
C ILE A 127 4.65 -11.74 2.29
N ALA A 128 5.08 -12.46 1.27
CA ALA A 128 5.48 -13.85 1.46
C ALA A 128 6.85 -13.88 2.17
N GLU A 129 7.10 -14.88 3.04
CA GLU A 129 8.41 -15.05 3.68
C GLU A 129 9.55 -15.20 2.67
N SER A 130 9.27 -15.72 1.48
CA SER A 130 10.22 -15.80 0.37
C SER A 130 10.56 -14.45 -0.26
N GLY A 131 9.84 -13.37 0.06
CA GLY A 131 10.10 -11.98 -0.34
C GLY A 131 9.15 -11.41 -1.41
N GLU A 132 8.12 -12.14 -1.85
CA GLU A 132 7.14 -11.63 -2.82
C GLU A 132 6.22 -10.62 -2.14
N LEU A 133 6.07 -9.44 -2.76
CA LEU A 133 5.10 -8.43 -2.31
C LEU A 133 3.87 -8.49 -3.20
N LEU A 134 2.69 -8.65 -2.60
CA LEU A 134 1.43 -8.73 -3.33
C LEU A 134 0.58 -7.48 -3.10
N GLY A 135 0.05 -6.94 -4.19
CA GLY A 135 -0.90 -5.84 -4.19
C GLY A 135 -2.11 -6.17 -5.05
N ALA A 136 -3.29 -5.70 -4.64
CA ALA A 136 -4.55 -5.86 -5.36
C ALA A 136 -5.19 -4.52 -5.64
N ASN A 137 -5.78 -4.38 -6.82
CA ASN A 137 -6.48 -3.14 -7.18
C ASN A 137 -7.71 -3.42 -8.05
N ALA A 138 -8.80 -2.72 -7.78
CA ALA A 138 -10.06 -2.88 -8.52
C ALA A 138 -9.93 -2.40 -9.97
N LEU A 139 -9.47 -1.16 -10.18
CA LEU A 139 -9.37 -0.54 -11.51
C LEU A 139 -8.08 -0.93 -12.24
N GLY A 140 -6.96 -0.96 -11.52
CA GLY A 140 -5.62 -1.36 -11.98
C GLY A 140 -4.60 -0.23 -12.06
N ASN A 141 -4.91 0.99 -11.59
CA ASN A 141 -3.95 2.10 -11.63
C ASN A 141 -2.74 1.84 -10.71
N GLY A 142 -2.95 1.36 -9.48
CA GLY A 142 -1.86 0.95 -8.59
C GLY A 142 -1.02 -0.17 -9.22
N VAL A 143 -1.66 -1.19 -9.80
CA VAL A 143 -0.95 -2.27 -10.54
C VAL A 143 -0.08 -1.74 -11.67
N GLY A 144 -0.56 -0.73 -12.42
CA GLY A 144 0.24 -0.07 -13.46
C GLY A 144 1.47 0.65 -12.90
N ALA A 145 1.32 1.30 -11.74
CA ALA A 145 2.41 1.98 -11.05
C ALA A 145 3.46 0.98 -10.58
N TRP A 146 3.03 -0.13 -9.96
CA TRP A 146 3.92 -1.21 -9.55
C TRP A 146 4.71 -1.78 -10.72
N ALA A 147 4.00 -2.16 -11.78
CA ALA A 147 4.57 -2.89 -12.91
C ALA A 147 5.70 -2.12 -13.61
N PHE A 148 5.55 -0.79 -13.76
CA PHE A 148 6.60 0.08 -14.32
C PHE A 148 6.27 1.57 -14.24
N GLY A 149 4.99 1.94 -14.13
CA GLY A 149 4.53 3.31 -14.38
C GLY A 149 5.22 4.36 -13.51
N ALA A 150 5.26 4.12 -12.20
CA ALA A 150 5.86 5.04 -11.25
C ALA A 150 7.37 5.12 -11.45
N LYS A 151 7.93 6.33 -11.40
CA LYS A 151 9.39 6.53 -11.47
C LYS A 151 10.07 6.03 -10.20
N ASN A 152 9.48 6.33 -9.04
CA ASN A 152 9.83 5.77 -7.74
C ASN A 152 8.57 5.17 -7.12
N LEU A 153 8.64 3.91 -6.71
CA LEU A 153 7.55 3.18 -6.07
C LEU A 153 7.88 2.98 -4.60
N VAL A 154 7.05 3.53 -3.72
CA VAL A 154 7.21 3.40 -2.27
C VAL A 154 6.07 2.57 -1.76
N LEU A 155 6.37 1.31 -1.44
CA LEU A 155 5.41 0.38 -0.87
C LEU A 155 5.44 0.51 0.64
N VAL A 156 4.27 0.51 1.27
CA VAL A 156 4.13 0.48 2.72
C VAL A 156 3.41 -0.78 3.17
N GLY A 157 3.82 -1.32 4.31
CA GLY A 157 3.18 -2.47 4.92
C GLY A 157 3.53 -2.57 6.39
N SER A 158 2.93 -3.55 7.05
CA SER A 158 3.28 -3.91 8.42
C SER A 158 3.66 -5.38 8.54
N THR A 159 4.36 -5.71 9.61
CA THR A 159 4.86 -7.06 9.88
C THR A 159 3.74 -8.10 9.97
N ASN A 160 2.56 -7.71 10.44
CA ASN A 160 1.36 -8.55 10.43
C ASN A 160 0.92 -9.05 9.04
N LYS A 161 1.42 -8.43 7.96
CA LYS A 161 1.12 -8.82 6.57
C LYS A 161 2.05 -9.91 6.05
N ILE A 162 3.04 -10.35 6.83
CA ILE A 162 3.95 -11.44 6.51
C ILE A 162 3.23 -12.78 6.63
N VAL A 163 3.37 -13.64 5.62
CA VAL A 163 2.77 -14.96 5.57
C VAL A 163 3.75 -16.00 5.03
N ALA A 164 3.49 -17.27 5.35
CA ALA A 164 4.43 -18.37 5.16
C ALA A 164 4.95 -18.55 3.73
N ASP A 165 4.12 -18.36 2.70
CA ASP A 165 4.50 -18.58 1.31
C ASP A 165 3.63 -17.77 0.33
N PHE A 166 3.96 -17.85 -0.96
CA PHE A 166 3.26 -17.14 -2.03
C PHE A 166 1.77 -17.54 -2.12
N GLU A 167 1.45 -18.83 -1.97
CA GLU A 167 0.07 -19.30 -1.94
C GLU A 167 -0.70 -18.68 -0.77
N ALA A 168 -0.12 -18.66 0.43
CA ALA A 168 -0.69 -18.00 1.60
C ALA A 168 -0.84 -16.49 1.38
N ALA A 169 0.06 -15.85 0.63
CA ALA A 169 -0.05 -14.43 0.28
C ALA A 169 -1.25 -14.17 -0.63
N VAL A 170 -1.46 -15.01 -1.66
CA VAL A 170 -2.65 -14.92 -2.52
C VAL A 170 -3.93 -15.16 -1.73
N GLU A 171 -3.91 -16.10 -0.78
CA GLU A 171 -5.04 -16.38 0.11
C GLU A 171 -5.31 -15.21 1.05
N ARG A 172 -4.28 -14.62 1.69
CA ARG A 172 -4.41 -13.41 2.52
C ARG A 172 -5.12 -12.29 1.77
N VAL A 173 -4.71 -12.02 0.53
CA VAL A 173 -5.35 -10.98 -0.30
C VAL A 173 -6.84 -11.24 -0.47
N ARG A 174 -7.25 -12.49 -0.69
CA ARG A 174 -8.64 -12.84 -1.03
C ARG A 174 -9.53 -13.08 0.17
N GLU A 175 -8.99 -13.67 1.21
CA GLU A 175 -9.73 -14.19 2.37
C GLU A 175 -9.64 -13.26 3.59
N TYR A 176 -8.66 -12.34 3.61
CA TYR A 176 -8.46 -11.41 4.71
C TYR A 176 -8.53 -9.94 4.27
N ALA A 177 -7.62 -9.50 3.41
CA ALA A 177 -7.52 -8.09 3.04
C ALA A 177 -8.73 -7.62 2.21
N TYR A 178 -9.19 -8.42 1.25
CA TYR A 178 -10.33 -8.07 0.40
C TYR A 178 -11.65 -7.88 1.19
N PRO A 179 -12.08 -8.80 2.07
CA PRO A 179 -13.29 -8.59 2.86
C PRO A 179 -13.26 -7.30 3.71
N LEU A 180 -12.11 -6.99 4.32
CA LEU A 180 -11.92 -5.75 5.07
C LEU A 180 -12.02 -4.51 4.16
N GLU A 181 -11.34 -4.54 3.01
CA GLU A 181 -11.40 -3.45 2.03
C GLU A 181 -12.79 -3.29 1.40
N ASP A 182 -13.53 -4.39 1.17
CA ASP A 182 -14.90 -4.34 0.67
C ASP A 182 -15.83 -3.67 1.68
N ALA A 183 -15.72 -4.03 2.96
CA ALA A 183 -16.47 -3.39 4.04
C ALA A 183 -16.14 -1.89 4.14
N ARG A 184 -14.84 -1.55 4.12
CA ARG A 184 -14.39 -0.15 4.09
C ARG A 184 -14.93 0.62 2.88
N ALA A 185 -14.83 0.05 1.69
CA ALA A 185 -15.28 0.69 0.46
C ALA A 185 -16.79 0.97 0.48
N GLN A 186 -17.60 0.10 1.10
CA GLN A 186 -19.03 0.36 1.29
C GLN A 186 -19.28 1.58 2.17
N GLU A 187 -18.55 1.72 3.27
CA GLU A 187 -18.69 2.86 4.19
C GLU A 187 -18.19 4.18 3.57
N VAL A 188 -17.05 4.15 2.88
CA VAL A 188 -16.41 5.37 2.34
C VAL A 188 -17.03 5.80 1.00
N TYR A 189 -17.29 4.85 0.10
CA TYR A 189 -17.70 5.14 -1.27
C TYR A 189 -19.17 4.78 -1.57
N GLY A 190 -19.87 4.11 -0.66
CA GLY A 190 -21.24 3.63 -0.88
C GLY A 190 -21.34 2.50 -1.91
N GLN A 191 -20.21 1.84 -2.21
CA GLN A 191 -20.14 0.73 -3.15
C GLN A 191 -19.02 -0.24 -2.76
N GLY A 192 -19.21 -1.53 -3.05
CA GLY A 192 -18.21 -2.56 -2.75
C GLY A 192 -16.96 -2.48 -3.60
N SER A 193 -15.92 -3.15 -3.13
CA SER A 193 -14.64 -3.34 -3.80
C SER A 193 -14.60 -4.67 -4.57
N VAL A 194 -13.49 -4.93 -5.26
CA VAL A 194 -13.20 -6.21 -5.92
C VAL A 194 -11.70 -6.39 -6.09
N VAL A 195 -11.19 -7.62 -5.94
CA VAL A 195 -9.85 -8.00 -6.41
C VAL A 195 -9.87 -8.09 -7.95
N GLY A 196 -9.80 -6.93 -8.60
CA GLY A 196 -9.90 -6.82 -10.06
C GLY A 196 -8.61 -7.21 -10.79
N LYS A 197 -7.47 -6.85 -10.22
CA LYS A 197 -6.12 -7.18 -10.67
C LYS A 197 -5.25 -7.49 -9.46
N LEU A 198 -4.38 -8.46 -9.62
CA LEU A 198 -3.38 -8.85 -8.63
C LEU A 198 -2.00 -8.65 -9.26
N VAL A 199 -1.10 -8.01 -8.54
CA VAL A 199 0.31 -7.88 -8.90
C VAL A 199 1.17 -8.59 -7.86
N SER A 200 2.19 -9.29 -8.34
CA SER A 200 3.27 -9.81 -7.52
C SER A 200 4.55 -9.07 -7.92
N MET A 201 5.18 -8.40 -6.96
CA MET A 201 6.53 -7.88 -7.13
C MET A 201 7.52 -8.99 -6.80
N GLU A 202 8.05 -9.60 -7.86
CA GLU A 202 8.98 -10.73 -7.80
C GLU A 202 10.45 -10.27 -7.76
N TYR A 203 10.78 -9.23 -8.54
CA TYR A 203 12.13 -8.68 -8.68
C TYR A 203 12.10 -7.31 -9.36
N GLU A 204 12.79 -6.32 -8.80
CA GLU A 204 12.94 -5.00 -9.40
C GLU A 204 14.21 -4.95 -10.27
N ARG A 205 14.07 -4.54 -11.54
CA ARG A 205 15.19 -4.49 -12.49
C ARG A 205 15.87 -3.14 -12.54
N VAL A 206 15.21 -2.10 -12.05
CA VAL A 206 15.71 -0.73 -12.03
C VAL A 206 16.21 -0.44 -10.62
N ASP A 207 17.51 -0.28 -10.49
CA ASP A 207 18.13 0.06 -9.20
C ASP A 207 17.52 1.34 -8.62
N ASP A 208 17.37 1.37 -7.29
CA ASP A 208 16.83 2.49 -6.51
C ASP A 208 15.39 2.92 -6.86
N ARG A 209 14.63 2.11 -7.63
CA ARG A 209 13.25 2.44 -8.02
C ARG A 209 12.23 2.11 -6.95
N THR A 210 12.35 0.96 -6.30
CA THR A 210 11.32 0.39 -5.45
C THR A 210 11.84 0.17 -4.05
N GLN A 211 11.09 0.64 -3.06
CA GLN A 211 11.37 0.39 -1.66
C GLN A 211 10.12 -0.09 -0.92
N LEU A 212 10.33 -0.85 0.16
CA LEU A 212 9.33 -1.27 1.13
C LEU A 212 9.62 -0.61 2.47
N VAL A 213 8.70 0.23 2.92
CA VAL A 213 8.64 0.75 4.30
C VAL A 213 7.78 -0.21 5.11
N LEU A 214 8.41 -0.92 6.04
CA LEU A 214 7.78 -1.97 6.85
C LEU A 214 7.66 -1.50 8.30
N LEU A 215 6.44 -1.31 8.78
CA LEU A 215 6.18 -0.99 10.18
C LEU A 215 6.00 -2.25 11.02
N GLU A 216 6.62 -2.30 12.19
CA GLU A 216 6.31 -3.32 13.18
C GLU A 216 4.87 -3.15 13.69
N GLY A 217 4.23 -4.28 14.02
CA GLY A 217 2.85 -4.32 14.48
C GLY A 217 1.84 -4.56 13.36
N ASP A 218 0.66 -3.95 13.52
CA ASP A 218 -0.57 -4.44 12.93
C ASP A 218 -1.29 -3.40 12.06
N HIS A 219 -0.56 -2.56 11.31
CA HIS A 219 -1.21 -1.53 10.49
C HIS A 219 -1.87 -2.06 9.21
N GLY A 220 -3.00 -1.45 8.87
CA GLY A 220 -3.75 -1.70 7.64
C GLY A 220 -4.34 -3.11 7.50
N PHE A 221 -4.98 -3.33 6.35
CA PHE A 221 -5.68 -4.58 6.00
C PHE A 221 -4.72 -5.62 5.42
#